data_AF-A0A7K7DND5-F1
#
_entry.id   AF-A0A7K7DND5-F1
#
_cell.length_a   1.000
_cell.length_b   1.000
_cell.length_c   1.000
_cell.angle_alpha   90.00
_cell.angle_beta   90.00
_cell.angle_gamma   90.00
#
_symmetry.space_group_name_H-M   'P 1'
#
loop_
_entity.id
_entity.type
_entity.pdbx_description
1 polymer ?
#
loop_
_entity_poly.entity_id
_entity_poly.type
_entity_poly.pdbx_seq_one_letter_code
_entity_poly.pdbx_strand_id
1 'polypeptide(L)'
;RLGGTLYSFHSSILTCLLPQLTSPRLAVRKRAIIALGHLVLTCSGNIFSELTEHLLAELKRNKSTSTTRTYIQCVAGISRQAGHRIGEHLEKIIPLIVQYCNVDDDELREYCFQAFESFVRRC
;
A
#
# COMPACT_ATOMS: atom_id res chain seq x y z
N ARG A 1 -5.47 -4.29 22.37
CA ARG A 1 -5.01 -4.54 20.98
C ARG A 1 -4.13 -5.79 21.02
N LEU A 2 -4.45 -6.83 20.25
CA LEU A 2 -3.73 -8.13 20.28
C LEU A 2 -2.58 -8.23 19.27
N GLY A 3 -2.31 -7.17 18.49
CA GLY A 3 -1.34 -7.20 17.39
C GLY A 3 0.09 -7.57 17.84
N GLY A 4 0.54 -7.09 19.00
CA GLY A 4 1.85 -7.49 19.53
C GLY A 4 1.94 -8.97 19.93
N THR A 5 0.82 -9.55 20.39
CA THR A 5 0.74 -10.96 20.83
C THR A 5 0.77 -11.94 19.65
N LEU A 6 0.37 -11.50 18.46
CA LEU A 6 0.33 -12.30 17.23
C LEU A 6 1.57 -12.12 16.35
N TYR A 7 2.68 -11.64 16.92
CA TYR A 7 3.90 -11.33 16.19
C TYR A 7 4.41 -12.49 15.32
N SER A 8 4.35 -13.72 15.83
CA SER A 8 4.76 -14.94 15.12
C SER A 8 3.93 -15.20 13.85
N PHE A 9 2.71 -14.68 13.77
CA PHE A 9 1.81 -14.87 12.63
C PHE A 9 1.88 -13.74 11.60
N HIS A 10 2.53 -12.61 11.91
CA HIS A 10 2.54 -11.44 11.02
C HIS A 10 3.12 -11.75 9.64
N SER A 11 4.15 -12.59 9.56
CA SER A 11 4.74 -13.04 8.29
C SER A 11 3.71 -13.82 7.47
N SER A 12 3.06 -14.84 8.06
CA SER A 12 1.99 -15.59 7.38
C SER A 12 0.81 -14.72 6.97
N ILE A 13 0.42 -13.76 7.81
CA ILE A 13 -0.65 -12.80 7.50
C ILE A 13 -0.27 -11.97 6.27
N LEU A 14 0.96 -11.44 6.21
CA LEU A 14 1.45 -10.69 5.05
C LEU A 14 1.39 -11.55 3.79
N THR A 15 1.96 -12.75 3.82
CA THR A 15 1.99 -13.68 2.68
C THR A 15 0.58 -14.02 2.17
N CYS A 16 -0.40 -14.17 3.07
CA CYS A 16 -1.79 -14.42 2.67
C CYS A 16 -2.50 -13.19 2.09
N LEU A 17 -2.17 -11.99 2.56
CA LEU A 17 -2.83 -10.74 2.16
C LEU A 17 -2.31 -10.20 0.83
N LEU A 18 -1.02 -10.32 0.51
CA LEU A 18 -0.44 -9.76 -0.71
C LEU A 18 -1.15 -10.21 -2.00
N PRO A 19 -1.43 -11.52 -2.22
CA PRO A 19 -2.16 -11.95 -3.42
C PRO A 19 -3.57 -11.36 -3.52
N GLN A 20 -4.20 -11.01 -2.39
CA GLN A 20 -5.57 -10.49 -2.36
C GLN A 20 -5.67 -9.07 -2.95
N LEU A 21 -4.56 -8.34 -3.05
CA LEU A 21 -4.50 -7.05 -3.75
C LEU A 21 -4.77 -7.18 -5.26
N THR A 22 -4.66 -8.39 -5.82
CA THR A 22 -4.94 -8.66 -7.24
C THR A 22 -6.22 -9.47 -7.46
N SER A 23 -6.99 -9.74 -6.40
CA SER A 23 -8.25 -10.51 -6.47
C SER A 23 -9.19 -9.98 -7.57
N PRO A 24 -9.90 -10.82 -8.33
CA PRO A 24 -10.87 -10.33 -9.32
C PRO A 24 -12.01 -9.53 -8.70
N ARG A 25 -12.25 -9.65 -7.38
CA ARG A 25 -13.31 -8.95 -6.66
C ARG A 25 -12.75 -7.70 -5.96
N LEU A 26 -13.19 -6.50 -6.38
CA LEU A 26 -12.75 -5.22 -5.79
C LEU A 26 -12.99 -5.14 -4.27
N ALA A 27 -14.10 -5.71 -3.78
CA ALA A 27 -14.39 -5.76 -2.35
C ALA A 27 -13.32 -6.52 -1.54
N VAL A 28 -12.72 -7.57 -2.12
CA VAL A 28 -11.64 -8.32 -1.49
C VAL A 28 -10.37 -7.49 -1.45
N ARG A 29 -10.01 -6.81 -2.55
CA ARG A 29 -8.87 -5.89 -2.60
C ARG A 29 -8.97 -4.81 -1.52
N LYS A 30 -10.15 -4.17 -1.41
CA LYS A 30 -10.40 -3.14 -0.38
C LYS A 30 -10.23 -3.67 1.03
N ARG A 31 -10.73 -4.88 1.32
CA ARG A 31 -10.54 -5.54 2.63
C ARG A 31 -9.08 -5.89 2.90
N ALA A 32 -8.34 -6.31 1.88
CA ALA A 32 -6.91 -6.59 1.99
C ALA A 32 -6.11 -5.33 2.34
N ILE A 33 -6.40 -4.19 1.69
CA ILE A 33 -5.80 -2.89 2.01
C ILE A 33 -6.05 -2.51 3.48
N ILE A 34 -7.29 -2.67 3.97
CA ILE A 34 -7.64 -2.37 5.36
C ILE A 34 -6.85 -3.29 6.32
N ALA A 35 -6.79 -4.59 6.02
CA ALA A 35 -6.06 -5.55 6.84
C ALA A 35 -4.56 -5.26 6.89
N LEU A 36 -3.94 -4.91 5.75
CA LEU A 36 -2.55 -4.46 5.69
C LEU A 36 -2.34 -3.17 6.48
N GLY A 37 -3.27 -2.22 6.38
CA GLY A 37 -3.26 -0.99 7.17
C GLY A 37 -3.28 -1.24 8.68
N HIS A 38 -3.95 -2.30 9.15
CA HIS A 38 -3.90 -2.71 10.55
C HIS A 38 -2.61 -3.45 10.91
N LEU A 39 -2.07 -4.28 10.01
CA LEU A 39 -0.82 -5.02 10.22
C LEU A 39 0.38 -4.07 10.41
N VAL A 40 0.47 -3.01 9.61
CA VAL A 40 1.61 -2.06 9.66
C VAL A 40 1.72 -1.28 10.97
N LEU A 41 0.68 -1.27 11.80
CA LEU A 41 0.71 -0.63 13.12
C LEU A 41 1.52 -1.43 14.15
N THR A 42 1.71 -2.74 13.96
CA THR A 42 2.35 -3.62 14.95
C THR A 42 3.38 -4.59 14.36
N CYS A 43 3.54 -4.66 13.04
CA CYS A 43 4.55 -5.52 12.43
C CYS A 43 5.97 -4.96 12.62
N SER A 44 6.98 -5.84 12.58
CA SER A 44 8.39 -5.46 12.66
C SER A 44 8.85 -4.63 11.44
N GLY A 45 10.05 -4.06 11.55
CA GLY A 45 10.72 -3.39 10.43
C GLY A 45 10.84 -4.29 9.19
N ASN A 46 11.25 -5.54 9.38
CA ASN A 46 11.46 -6.49 8.28
C ASN A 46 10.17 -6.74 7.47
N ILE A 47 9.05 -7.01 8.15
CA ILE A 47 7.75 -7.26 7.50
C ILE A 47 7.25 -6.00 6.76
N PHE A 48 7.51 -4.83 7.33
CA PHE A 48 7.14 -3.57 6.68
C PHE A 48 8.02 -3.27 5.46
N SER A 49 9.32 -3.56 5.51
CA SER A 49 10.22 -3.46 4.35
C SER A 49 9.77 -4.40 3.25
N GLU A 50 9.47 -5.66 3.57
CA GLU A 50 8.97 -6.66 2.62
C GLU A 50 7.68 -6.19 1.93
N LEU A 51 6.71 -5.69 2.71
CA LEU A 51 5.47 -5.11 2.16
C LEU A 51 5.78 -3.93 1.23
N THR A 52 6.63 -3.00 1.66
CA THR A 52 6.92 -1.78 0.89
C THR A 52 7.68 -2.08 -0.40
N GLU A 53 8.64 -2.99 -0.35
CA GLU A 53 9.36 -3.50 -1.52
C GLU A 53 8.41 -4.18 -2.51
N HIS A 54 7.48 -5.00 -2.02
CA HIS A 54 6.45 -5.61 -2.87
C HIS A 54 5.59 -4.56 -3.56
N LEU A 55 5.08 -3.56 -2.83
CA LEU A 55 4.26 -2.49 -3.39
C LEU A 55 5.02 -1.68 -4.44
N LEU A 56 6.30 -1.34 -4.18
CA LEU A 56 7.16 -0.63 -5.13
C LEU A 56 7.42 -1.46 -6.39
N ALA A 57 7.69 -2.77 -6.24
CA ALA A 57 7.91 -3.66 -7.38
C ALA A 57 6.67 -3.75 -8.26
N GLU A 58 5.49 -3.89 -7.66
CA GLU A 58 4.22 -3.97 -8.35
C GLU A 58 3.83 -2.66 -9.05
N LEU A 59 4.06 -1.52 -8.40
CA LEU A 59 3.89 -0.20 -9.02
C LEU A 59 4.87 0.02 -10.16
N LYS A 60 6.10 -0.48 -10.11
CA LYS A 60 7.03 -0.41 -11.26
C LYS A 60 6.60 -1.33 -12.40
N ARG A 61 6.04 -2.49 -12.07
CA ARG A 61 5.63 -3.50 -13.04
C ARG A 61 4.42 -3.07 -13.87
N ASN A 62 3.53 -2.24 -13.31
CA ASN A 62 2.39 -1.63 -14.00
C ASN A 62 1.56 -2.63 -14.85
N LYS A 63 1.20 -3.78 -14.30
CA LYS A 63 0.56 -4.87 -15.09
C LYS A 63 -0.75 -4.46 -15.75
N SER A 64 -1.57 -3.67 -15.03
CA SER A 64 -2.86 -3.19 -15.51
C SER A 64 -3.31 -1.98 -14.71
N THR A 65 -4.05 -1.06 -15.33
CA THR A 65 -4.58 0.13 -14.66
C THR A 65 -5.40 -0.22 -13.41
N SER A 66 -6.23 -1.26 -13.47
CA SER A 66 -7.03 -1.73 -12.32
C SER A 66 -6.17 -2.14 -11.12
N THR A 67 -5.09 -2.89 -11.34
CA THR A 67 -4.18 -3.30 -10.26
C THR A 67 -3.35 -2.11 -9.77
N THR A 68 -2.91 -1.24 -10.68
CA THR A 68 -2.16 -0.02 -10.33
C THR A 68 -2.98 0.88 -9.41
N ARG A 69 -4.25 1.15 -9.75
CA ARG A 69 -5.20 1.86 -8.86
C ARG A 69 -5.22 1.24 -7.46
N THR A 70 -5.31 -0.09 -7.38
CA THR A 70 -5.35 -0.81 -6.10
C THR A 70 -4.06 -0.61 -5.28
N TYR A 71 -2.89 -0.69 -5.91
CA TYR A 71 -1.63 -0.52 -5.22
C TYR A 71 -1.42 0.93 -4.75
N ILE A 72 -1.83 1.93 -5.54
CA ILE A 72 -1.79 3.34 -5.11
C ILE A 72 -2.70 3.55 -3.89
N GLN A 73 -3.92 3.00 -3.92
CA GLN A 73 -4.82 3.01 -2.76
C GLN A 73 -4.22 2.30 -1.54
N CYS A 74 -3.48 1.20 -1.74
CA CYS A 74 -2.80 0.50 -0.67
C CYS A 74 -1.72 1.36 -0.01
N VAL A 75 -0.86 2.00 -0.83
CA VAL A 75 0.17 2.92 -0.35
C VAL A 75 -0.45 4.09 0.42
N ALA A 76 -1.52 4.69 -0.11
CA ALA A 76 -2.27 5.74 0.59
C ALA A 76 -2.85 5.23 1.92
N GLY A 77 -3.44 4.03 1.93
CA GLY A 77 -4.00 3.40 3.13
C GLY A 77 -2.95 3.14 4.21
N ILE A 78 -1.76 2.68 3.83
CA ILE A 78 -0.63 2.47 4.74
C ILE A 78 -0.13 3.80 5.29
N SER A 79 0.02 4.83 4.45
CA SER A 79 0.42 6.18 4.88
C SER A 79 -0.52 6.74 5.96
N ARG A 80 -1.84 6.54 5.83
CA ARG A 80 -2.81 6.99 6.84
C ARG A 80 -2.60 6.34 8.22
N GLN A 81 -2.10 5.11 8.25
CA GLN A 81 -1.95 4.33 9.48
C GLN A 81 -0.54 4.43 10.07
N ALA A 82 0.48 4.42 9.22
CA ALA A 82 1.88 4.29 9.58
C ALA A 82 2.77 5.28 8.81
N GLY A 83 2.34 6.54 8.75
CA GLY A 83 3.03 7.60 8.00
C GLY A 83 4.52 7.76 8.35
N HIS A 84 4.86 7.76 9.64
CA HIS A 84 6.25 7.80 10.11
C HIS A 84 7.14 6.69 9.54
N ARG A 85 6.58 5.51 9.24
CA ARG A 85 7.33 4.38 8.67
C ARG A 85 7.47 4.49 7.16
N ILE A 86 6.39 4.89 6.48
CA ILE A 86 6.42 5.02 5.02
C ILE A 86 7.20 6.25 4.55
N GLY A 87 7.37 7.25 5.42
CA GLY A 87 8.17 8.46 5.21
C GLY A 87 9.58 8.16 4.67
N GLU A 88 10.25 7.15 5.23
CA GLU A 88 11.60 6.72 4.82
C GLU A 88 11.66 6.19 3.36
N HIS A 89 10.51 5.84 2.77
CA HIS A 89 10.41 5.30 1.42
C HIS A 89 9.82 6.29 0.41
N LEU A 90 9.43 7.49 0.84
CA LEU A 90 8.74 8.46 -0.03
C LEU A 90 9.57 8.91 -1.23
N GLU A 91 10.89 9.03 -1.08
CA GLU A 91 11.80 9.38 -2.19
C GLU A 91 11.65 8.42 -3.39
N LYS A 92 11.33 7.14 -3.12
CA LYS A 92 11.11 6.12 -4.17
C LYS A 92 9.65 6.07 -4.62
N ILE A 93 8.70 6.30 -3.71
CA ILE A 93 7.26 6.18 -3.97
C ILE A 93 6.73 7.37 -4.79
N ILE A 94 7.09 8.60 -4.41
CA ILE A 94 6.54 9.82 -5.00
C ILE A 94 6.77 9.88 -6.51
N PRO A 95 8.00 9.67 -7.04
CA PRO A 95 8.23 9.73 -8.48
C PRO A 95 7.36 8.74 -9.27
N LEU A 96 7.10 7.55 -8.73
CA LEU A 96 6.24 6.55 -9.37
C LEU A 96 4.78 7.04 -9.43
N ILE A 97 4.25 7.58 -8.33
CA ILE A 97 2.86 8.08 -8.29
C ILE A 97 2.70 9.32 -9.19
N VAL A 98 3.72 10.18 -9.29
CA VAL A 98 3.70 11.32 -10.22
C VAL A 98 3.57 10.85 -11.68
N GLN A 99 4.27 9.78 -12.07
CA GLN A 99 4.13 9.21 -13.42
C GLN A 99 2.68 8.79 -13.70
N TYR A 100 2.00 8.21 -12.71
CA TYR A 100 0.60 7.78 -12.84
C TYR A 100 -0.42 8.92 -12.94
N CYS A 101 -0.08 10.14 -12.52
CA CYS A 101 -0.95 11.30 -12.69
C CYS A 101 -1.14 11.68 -14.18
N ASN A 102 -0.16 11.33 -15.02
CA ASN A 102 -0.16 11.63 -16.45
C ASN A 102 -0.87 10.57 -17.30
N VAL A 103 -1.37 9.49 -16.68
CA VAL A 103 -2.18 8.49 -17.38
C VAL A 103 -3.56 9.09 -17.66
N ASP A 104 -4.10 8.81 -18.84
CA ASP A 104 -5.44 9.24 -19.26
C ASP A 104 -6.52 8.38 -18.60
N ASP A 105 -6.61 8.50 -17.28
CA ASP A 105 -7.50 7.72 -16.43
C ASP A 105 -7.86 8.53 -15.18
N ASP A 106 -9.06 9.11 -15.17
CA ASP A 106 -9.48 10.04 -14.12
C ASP A 106 -9.52 9.39 -12.73
N GLU A 107 -9.95 8.12 -12.65
CA GLU A 107 -10.02 7.41 -11.37
C GLU A 107 -8.62 7.13 -10.81
N LEU A 108 -7.66 6.73 -11.65
CA LEU A 108 -6.27 6.55 -11.23
C LEU A 108 -5.65 7.87 -10.78
N ARG A 109 -5.89 8.95 -11.53
CA ARG A 109 -5.38 10.28 -11.20
C ARG A 109 -5.91 10.76 -9.84
N GLU A 110 -7.20 10.57 -9.58
CA GLU A 110 -7.81 10.87 -8.29
C GLU A 110 -7.17 10.07 -7.15
N TYR A 111 -6.92 8.78 -7.33
CA TYR A 111 -6.21 7.99 -6.31
C TYR A 111 -4.77 8.44 -6.09
N CYS A 112 -4.08 8.95 -7.11
CA CYS A 112 -2.76 9.55 -6.95
C CYS A 112 -2.82 10.78 -6.05
N PHE A 113 -3.79 11.68 -6.28
CA PHE A 113 -3.96 12.87 -5.45
C PHE A 113 -4.33 12.53 -4.01
N GLN A 114 -5.20 11.55 -3.79
CA GLN A 114 -5.51 11.06 -2.43
C GLN A 114 -4.29 10.45 -1.72
N ALA A 115 -3.37 9.82 -2.47
CA ALA A 115 -2.11 9.34 -1.92
C ALA A 115 -1.21 10.50 -1.49
N PHE A 116 -1.03 11.51 -2.35
CA PHE A 116 -0.24 12.70 -2.02
C PHE A 116 -0.82 13.48 -0.84
N GLU A 117 -2.14 13.67 -0.79
CA GLU A 117 -2.81 14.30 0.35
C GLU A 117 -2.50 13.55 1.65
N SER A 118 -2.50 12.22 1.61
CA SER A 118 -2.13 11.39 2.76
C SER A 118 -0.67 11.59 3.16
N PHE A 119 0.25 11.62 2.20
CA PHE A 119 1.67 11.80 2.49
C PHE A 119 1.93 13.13 3.20
N VAL A 120 1.41 14.23 2.64
CA VAL A 120 1.58 15.58 3.21
C VAL A 120 1.02 15.68 4.63
N ARG A 121 -0.05 14.94 4.95
CA ARG A 121 -0.70 15.02 6.27
C ARG A 121 -0.13 14.08 7.32
N ARG A 122 0.55 13.01 6.93
CA ARG A 122 0.82 11.87 7.83
C ARG A 122 2.27 11.43 7.88
N CYS A 123 3.05 11.74 6.84
CA CYS A 123 4.43 11.28 6.70
C CYS A 123 5.43 12.37 7.04
#